data_AF-A0A9C8WHQ0-F1
#
_entry.id   AF-A0A9C8WHQ0-F1
#
_cell.length_a   1.000
_cell.length_b   1.000
_cell.length_c   1.000
_cell.angle_alpha   90.00
_cell.angle_beta   90.00
_cell.angle_gamma   90.00
#
_symmetry.space_group_name_H-M   'P 1'
#
loop_
_entity.id
_entity.type
_entity.pdbx_description
1 polymer ?
#
loop_
_entity_poly.entity_id
_entity_poly.type
_entity_poly.pdbx_seq_one_letter_code
_entity_poly.pdbx_strand_id
1 'polypeptide(L)' 'MPTFCPKCNAMLPDGLEKCPRCGTKLPKAPGDPNALTPQEWRVLLLEAYKFALLPVGLAFLLGIICLILLYV' A
#
# COMPACT_ATOMS: atom_id res chain seq x y z
N MET A 1 -22.92 17.14 2.80
CA MET A 1 -23.89 16.47 3.70
C MET A 1 -23.20 16.43 5.05
N PRO A 2 -23.76 16.98 6.15
CA PRO A 2 -23.03 17.00 7.41
C PRO A 2 -22.71 15.58 7.85
N THR A 3 -21.44 15.28 8.09
CA THR A 3 -21.02 13.98 8.61
C THR A 3 -21.15 13.99 10.13
N PHE A 4 -21.58 12.88 10.72
CA PHE A 4 -21.72 12.74 12.17
C PHE A 4 -20.66 11.80 12.72
N CYS A 5 -20.16 12.07 13.94
CA CYS A 5 -19.11 11.26 14.53
C CYS A 5 -19.74 9.94 15.01
N PRO A 6 -19.21 8.77 14.61
CA PRO A 6 -19.79 7.49 15.00
C PRO A 6 -19.70 7.20 16.50
N LYS A 7 -18.86 7.94 17.26
CA LYS A 7 -18.65 7.73 18.70
C LYS A 7 -19.49 8.66 19.58
N CYS A 8 -19.62 9.92 19.20
CA CYS A 8 -20.26 10.93 20.06
C CYS A 8 -21.45 11.64 19.42
N ASN A 9 -21.79 11.26 18.17
CA ASN A 9 -22.88 11.82 17.38
C ASN A 9 -22.83 13.35 17.26
N ALA A 10 -21.65 13.95 17.46
CA ALA A 10 -21.43 15.36 17.15
C ALA A 10 -21.57 15.57 15.64
N MET A 11 -22.07 16.73 15.25
CA MET A 11 -22.02 17.19 13.87
C MET A 11 -20.58 17.57 13.53
N LEU A 12 -20.07 17.09 12.39
CA LEU A 12 -18.72 17.38 11.92
C LEU A 12 -18.74 18.19 10.63
N PRO A 13 -17.94 19.26 10.59
CA PRO A 13 -17.46 19.84 9.35
C PRO A 13 -16.81 18.81 8.43
N ASP A 14 -16.99 18.99 7.13
CA ASP A 14 -16.30 18.20 6.11
C ASP A 14 -14.77 18.41 6.21
N GLY A 15 -13.98 17.36 5.96
CA GLY A 15 -12.51 17.43 5.91
C GLY A 15 -11.76 17.34 7.24
N LEU A 16 -12.42 17.01 8.35
CA LEU A 16 -11.77 16.81 9.65
C LEU A 16 -11.14 15.42 9.80
N GLU A 17 -9.90 15.35 10.30
CA GLU A 17 -9.23 14.08 10.61
C GLU A 17 -9.56 13.55 12.01
N LYS A 18 -10.01 14.42 12.91
CA LYS A 18 -10.37 14.09 14.30
C LYS A 18 -11.63 14.84 14.71
N CYS A 19 -12.45 14.18 15.52
CA CYS A 19 -13.63 14.80 16.09
C CYS A 19 -13.23 15.84 17.15
N PRO A 20 -13.64 17.11 17.04
CA PRO A 20 -13.32 18.16 18.01
C PRO A 20 -14.04 17.97 19.35
N ARG A 21 -15.11 17.16 19.39
CA ARG A 21 -15.88 16.92 20.63
C ARG A 21 -15.31 15.77 21.46
N CYS A 22 -14.97 14.64 20.83
CA CYS A 22 -14.55 13.42 21.56
C CYS A 22 -13.11 12.99 21.30
N GLY A 23 -12.39 13.66 20.41
CA GLY A 23 -11.00 13.36 20.06
C GLY A 23 -10.79 12.12 19.19
N THR A 24 -11.85 11.39 18.81
CA THR A 24 -11.74 10.20 17.97
C THR A 24 -11.27 10.55 16.56
N LYS A 25 -10.29 9.79 16.06
CA LYS A 25 -9.85 9.86 14.65
C LYS A 25 -11.00 9.43 13.74
N LEU A 26 -11.27 10.23 12.73
CA LEU A 26 -12.32 9.97 11.75
C LEU A 26 -11.73 9.19 10.58
N PRO A 27 -12.50 8.30 9.96
CA PRO A 27 -12.08 7.69 8.70
C PRO A 27 -11.89 8.80 7.66
N LYS A 28 -10.69 8.86 7.07
CA LYS A 28 -10.35 9.80 6.02
C LYS A 28 -11.39 9.66 4.90
N ALA A 29 -12.06 10.76 4.54
CA ALA A 29 -13.14 10.73 3.56
C ALA A 29 -12.63 10.09 2.25
N PRO A 30 -13.36 9.11 1.68
CA PRO A 30 -13.04 8.53 0.38
C PRO A 30 -13.49 9.52 -0.70
N GLY A 31 -12.74 10.60 -0.87
CA GLY A 31 -13.03 11.65 -1.86
C GLY A 31 -11.98 11.75 -2.95
N ASP A 32 -10.94 10.92 -2.90
CA ASP A 32 -9.85 10.97 -3.85
C ASP A 32 -9.72 9.58 -4.51
N PRO A 33 -10.18 9.42 -5.77
CA PRO A 33 -10.11 8.15 -6.48
C PRO A 33 -8.66 7.70 -6.73
N ASN A 34 -7.66 8.55 -6.46
CA ASN A 34 -6.23 8.25 -6.54
C ASN A 34 -5.55 8.21 -5.16
N ALA A 35 -6.29 8.30 -4.05
CA ALA A 35 -5.70 8.10 -2.73
C ALA A 35 -5.43 6.60 -2.51
N LEU A 36 -4.31 6.12 -3.08
CA LEU A 36 -3.71 4.86 -2.66
C LEU A 36 -3.54 4.90 -1.14
N THR A 37 -4.14 3.94 -0.45
CA THR A 37 -3.91 3.83 0.99
C THR A 37 -2.45 3.44 1.24
N PRO A 38 -1.81 3.91 2.34
CA PRO A 38 -0.44 3.53 2.67
C PRO A 38 -0.21 2.00 2.76
N GLN A 39 -1.28 1.23 2.97
CA GLN A 39 -1.25 -0.23 3.02
C GLN A 39 -1.16 -0.86 1.62
N GLU A 40 -1.90 -0.35 0.63
CA GLU A 40 -1.89 -0.87 -0.75
C GLU A 40 -0.54 -0.69 -1.44
N TRP A 41 0.17 0.42 -1.15
CA TRP A 41 1.52 0.67 -1.66
C TRP A 41 2.52 -0.44 -1.32
N ARG A 42 2.47 -0.98 -0.09
CA ARG A 42 3.38 -2.04 0.34
C ARG A 42 3.15 -3.35 -0.41
N VAL A 43 1.89 -3.67 -0.71
CA VAL A 43 1.52 -4.91 -1.43
C VAL A 43 1.94 -4.80 -2.90
N LEU A 44 1.69 -3.65 -3.54
CA LEU A 44 2.11 -3.41 -4.92
C LEU A 44 3.62 -3.49 -5.12
N LEU A 45 4.40 -2.90 -4.21
CA LEU A 45 5.87 -3.02 -4.24
C LEU A 45 6.36 -4.46 -4.06
N LEU A 46 5.75 -5.22 -3.15
CA LEU A 46 6.15 -6.60 -2.90
C LEU A 46 5.87 -7.50 -4.10
N GLU A 47 4.72 -7.32 -4.74
CA GLU A 47 4.37 -8.06 -5.95
C GLU A 47 5.30 -7.68 -7.11
N ALA A 48 5.54 -6.40 -7.34
CA ALA A 48 6.49 -5.93 -8.36
C ALA A 48 7.91 -6.49 -8.12
N TYR A 49 8.37 -6.55 -6.87
CA TYR A 49 9.67 -7.11 -6.51
C TYR A 49 9.78 -8.60 -6.83
N LYS A 50 8.75 -9.41 -6.56
CA LYS A 50 8.74 -10.84 -6.93
C LYS A 50 8.86 -11.01 -8.45
N PHE A 51 8.10 -10.23 -9.22
CA PHE A 51 8.16 -10.29 -10.69
C PHE A 51 9.53 -9.88 -11.24
N ALA A 52 10.23 -8.95 -10.58
CA ALA A 52 11.58 -8.56 -10.98
C ALA A 52 12.66 -9.58 -10.55
N LEU A 53 12.53 -10.16 -9.35
CA LEU A 53 13.52 -11.08 -8.80
C LEU A 53 13.49 -12.46 -9.47
N LEU A 54 12.31 -12.91 -9.91
CA LEU A 54 12.14 -14.20 -10.59
C LEU A 54 12.98 -14.35 -11.88
N PRO A 55 12.90 -13.45 -12.88
CA PRO A 55 13.70 -13.56 -14.10
C PRO A 55 15.19 -13.29 -13.86
N VAL A 56 15.53 -12.37 -12.95
CA VAL A 56 16.93 -12.07 -12.61
C VAL A 56 17.58 -13.29 -11.96
N GLY A 57 16.91 -13.93 -11.01
CA GLY A 57 17.39 -15.17 -10.38
C GLY A 57 17.54 -16.31 -11.38
N LEU A 58 16.57 -16.48 -12.29
CA LEU A 58 16.62 -17.50 -13.33
C LEU A 58 17.81 -17.27 -14.28
N ALA A 59 18.03 -16.04 -14.75
CA ALA A 59 19.13 -15.70 -15.62
C ALA A 59 20.50 -15.93 -14.95
N PHE A 60 20.63 -15.56 -13.67
CA PHE A 60 21.85 -15.78 -12.90
C PHE A 60 22.16 -17.26 -12.73
N LEU A 61 21.15 -18.07 -12.41
CA LEU A 61 21.27 -19.54 -12.31
C LEU A 61 21.70 -20.16 -13.63
N LEU A 62 21.04 -19.81 -14.74
CA LEU A 62 21.39 -20.33 -16.06
C LEU A 62 22.82 -19.93 -16.48
N GLY A 63 23.25 -18.71 -16.17
CA GLY A 63 24.61 -18.25 -16.42
C GLY A 63 25.66 -19.03 -15.64
N ILE A 64 25.41 -19.29 -14.35
CA ILE A 64 26.31 -20.09 -13.51
C ILE A 64 26.39 -21.53 -14.01
N ILE A 65 25.25 -22.16 -14.33
CA ILE A 65 25.22 -23.52 -14.88
C ILE A 65 26.01 -23.60 -16.18
N CYS A 66 25.85 -22.61 -17.06
CA CYS A 66 26.57 -22.55 -18.33
C CYS A 66 28.08 -22.41 -18.12
N LEU A 67 28.52 -21.56 -17.19
CA LEU A 67 29.94 -21.44 -16.84
C LEU A 67 30.53 -22.74 -16.29
N ILE A 68 29.79 -23.46 -15.44
CA ILE A 68 30.25 -24.74 -14.87
C ILE A 68 30.41 -25.79 -15.98
N LEU A 69 29.43 -25.91 -16.88
CA LEU A 69 29.47 -26.87 -17.99
C LEU A 69 30.57 -26.57 -19.02
N LEU A 70 30.98 -25.31 -19.16
CA LEU A 70 32.07 -24.92 -20.06
C LEU A 70 33.45 -25.07 -19.43
N TYR A 71 33.54 -25.15 -18.11
CA TYR A 71 34.81 -25.17 -17.37
C TYR A 71 35.18 -26.57 -16.82
N VAL A 72 34.22 -27.49 -16.73
CA VAL A 72 34.42 -28.92 -16.43
C VAL A 72 34.65 -29.70 -17.70
#